data_AF-E0SP59-F1
#
_entry.id   AF-E0SP59-F1
#
_cell.length_a   1.000
_cell.length_b   1.000
_cell.length_c   1.000
_cell.angle_alpha   90.00
_cell.angle_beta   90.00
_cell.angle_gamma   90.00
#
_symmetry.space_group_name_H-M   'P 1'
#
loop_
_entity.id
_entity.type
_entity.pdbx_description
1 polymer ?
#
loop_
_entity_poly.entity_id
_entity_poly.type
_entity_poly.pdbx_seq_one_letter_code
_entity_poly.pdbx_strand_id
1 'polypeptide(L)'
;MVTNLPAEARAKFAKYMDAKTPEEKLKALEEFLSYVPKHKGTENLVRWARKRMAELREEIEERKRKGGSGGTYSFFVEKEGAAQVVLVGYTKSGKSSILKSLTNANVEISEIPYTTKYPVVGMLPYEDIQFQLVEAPSIIPHGGGWNNKVIGLIKNSDGIIIVLDASKNLIEEFNNISMFLKDHGVYIERPRGYAVIERGYSGGIRIVSYGVLKCTENDVIKLLNSYRIYNAIVKIYGEVDIDDIERSLFESIIYKPTLVLVNKIDLMKSREELKELMNYIPKEIPVIGVSTVTKEGLNIIGSELFRILNIVRIYTKPPTGKPAEKPLVLKKGATVLDVAKAIHKDLFEKFSYARVWGSSVKFPGQRVGGDHVVEDGDIVEINIKK
;
A
#
# COMPACT_ATOMS: atom_id res chain seq x y z
N MET A 1 24.12 11.12 -14.23
CA MET A 1 25.12 10.40 -15.05
C MET A 1 24.45 9.12 -15.51
N VAL A 2 24.23 8.96 -16.81
CA VAL A 2 23.58 7.77 -17.36
C VAL A 2 24.49 6.57 -17.09
N THR A 3 23.98 5.55 -16.40
CA THR A 3 24.74 4.38 -15.96
C THR A 3 25.25 3.61 -17.18
N ASN A 4 26.52 3.82 -17.56
CA ASN A 4 27.10 3.16 -18.73
C ASN A 4 27.49 1.72 -18.36
N LEU A 5 26.51 0.82 -18.39
CA LEU A 5 26.71 -0.61 -18.13
C LEU A 5 27.51 -1.26 -19.28
N PRO A 6 28.52 -2.10 -18.96
CA PRO A 6 29.20 -2.91 -19.96
C PRO A 6 28.22 -3.71 -20.83
N ALA A 7 28.60 -3.97 -22.08
CA ALA A 7 27.75 -4.72 -23.02
C ALA A 7 27.43 -6.12 -22.48
N GLU A 8 28.38 -6.76 -21.79
CA GLU A 8 28.14 -8.06 -21.14
C GLU A 8 27.11 -7.95 -20.01
N ALA A 9 27.22 -6.94 -19.14
CA ALA A 9 26.26 -6.72 -18.07
C ALA A 9 24.83 -6.54 -18.63
N ARG A 10 24.66 -5.75 -19.69
CA ARG A 10 23.36 -5.57 -20.36
C ARG A 10 22.81 -6.88 -20.94
N ALA A 11 23.66 -7.73 -21.50
CA ALA A 11 23.24 -9.03 -22.03
C ALA A 11 22.80 -10.00 -20.92
N LYS A 12 23.49 -10.02 -19.78
CA LYS A 12 23.11 -10.84 -18.61
C LYS A 12 21.83 -10.35 -17.95
N PHE A 13 21.63 -9.04 -17.90
CA PHE A 13 20.38 -8.46 -17.41
C PHE A 13 19.17 -8.86 -18.27
N ALA A 14 19.32 -8.88 -19.60
CA ALA A 14 18.28 -9.36 -20.50
C ALA A 14 17.89 -10.82 -20.20
N LYS A 15 18.88 -11.68 -19.94
CA LYS A 15 18.62 -13.08 -19.54
C LYS A 15 17.81 -13.17 -18.24
N TYR A 16 18.04 -12.27 -17.28
CA TYR A 16 17.22 -12.19 -16.07
C TYR A 16 15.77 -11.81 -16.39
N MET A 17 15.56 -10.87 -17.33
CA MET A 17 14.22 -10.45 -17.74
C MET A 17 13.45 -11.56 -18.48
N ASP A 18 14.14 -12.38 -19.26
CA ASP A 18 13.54 -13.49 -20.02
C ASP A 18 13.36 -14.77 -19.19
N ALA A 19 14.08 -14.90 -18.08
CA ALA A 19 14.05 -16.07 -17.21
C ALA A 19 12.65 -16.29 -16.59
N LYS A 20 12.20 -17.55 -16.57
CA LYS A 20 10.84 -17.90 -16.11
C LYS A 20 10.83 -18.44 -14.70
N THR A 21 11.87 -19.17 -14.30
CA THR A 21 11.97 -19.78 -12.97
C THR A 21 12.78 -18.94 -11.99
N PRO A 22 12.53 -19.01 -10.67
CA PRO A 22 13.36 -18.33 -9.68
C PRO A 22 14.84 -18.74 -9.75
N GLU A 23 15.12 -20.01 -10.04
CA GLU A 23 16.47 -20.56 -10.17
C GLU A 23 17.22 -19.95 -11.37
N GLU A 24 16.57 -19.86 -12.53
CA GLU A 24 17.12 -19.18 -13.72
C GLU A 24 17.36 -17.69 -13.45
N LYS A 25 16.40 -17.04 -12.79
CA LYS A 25 16.51 -15.62 -12.41
C LYS A 25 17.68 -15.37 -11.46
N LEU A 26 17.86 -16.23 -10.47
CA LEU A 26 18.95 -16.12 -9.49
C LEU A 26 20.31 -16.24 -10.20
N LYS A 27 20.49 -17.27 -11.03
CA LYS A 27 21.72 -17.48 -11.78
C LYS A 27 22.00 -16.31 -12.73
N ALA A 28 20.98 -15.82 -13.43
CA ALA A 28 21.13 -14.68 -14.33
C ALA A 28 21.52 -13.39 -13.59
N LEU A 29 21.01 -13.17 -12.36
CA LEU A 29 21.39 -12.04 -11.52
C LEU A 29 22.81 -12.14 -10.95
N GLU A 30 23.25 -13.35 -10.56
CA GLU A 30 24.63 -13.58 -10.11
C GLU A 30 25.62 -13.32 -11.25
N GLU A 31 25.32 -13.84 -12.45
CA GLU A 31 26.08 -13.57 -13.66
C GLU A 31 26.00 -12.10 -14.08
N PHE A 32 24.89 -11.41 -13.81
CA PHE A 32 24.79 -9.98 -14.11
C PHE A 32 25.70 -9.16 -13.18
N LEU A 33 25.59 -9.37 -11.87
CA LEU A 33 26.33 -8.62 -10.86
C LEU A 33 27.85 -8.75 -10.98
N SER A 34 28.35 -9.87 -11.48
CA SER A 34 29.79 -10.05 -11.68
C SER A 34 30.38 -9.14 -12.78
N TYR A 35 29.54 -8.63 -13.70
CA TYR A 35 29.94 -7.71 -14.77
C TYR A 35 29.52 -6.25 -14.51
N VAL A 36 28.82 -5.96 -13.41
CA VAL A 36 28.42 -4.59 -13.06
C VAL A 36 29.60 -3.86 -12.37
N PRO A 37 30.09 -2.74 -12.92
CA PRO A 37 31.09 -1.91 -12.26
C PRO A 37 30.60 -1.43 -10.90
N LYS A 38 31.46 -1.36 -9.87
CA LYS A 38 31.09 -0.89 -8.53
C LYS A 38 31.51 0.57 -8.35
N HIS A 39 30.67 1.50 -8.77
CA HIS A 39 30.88 2.94 -8.62
C HIS A 39 29.55 3.64 -8.32
N LYS A 40 29.59 4.93 -7.96
CA LYS A 40 28.39 5.69 -7.54
C LYS A 40 27.20 5.60 -8.51
N GLY A 41 27.45 5.53 -9.83
CA GLY A 41 26.39 5.41 -10.84
C GLY A 41 25.64 4.06 -10.89
N THR A 42 26.18 2.99 -10.30
CA THR A 42 25.57 1.63 -10.35
C THR A 42 25.07 1.19 -8.97
N GLU A 43 25.14 2.06 -7.97
CA GLU A 43 24.87 1.70 -6.57
C GLU A 43 23.43 1.22 -6.36
N ASN A 44 22.45 1.93 -6.93
CA ASN A 44 21.04 1.55 -6.90
C ASN A 44 20.80 0.18 -7.55
N LEU A 45 21.40 -0.04 -8.70
CA LEU A 45 21.28 -1.28 -9.47
C LEU A 45 21.91 -2.48 -8.74
N VAL A 46 23.09 -2.29 -8.15
CA VAL A 46 23.76 -3.32 -7.36
C VAL A 46 22.95 -3.63 -6.09
N ARG A 47 22.41 -2.62 -5.42
CA ARG A 47 21.56 -2.77 -4.24
C ARG A 47 20.29 -3.56 -4.58
N TRP A 48 19.60 -3.18 -5.65
CA TRP A 48 18.43 -3.90 -6.16
C TRP A 48 18.77 -5.36 -6.50
N ALA A 49 19.84 -5.61 -7.26
CA ALA A 49 20.18 -6.96 -7.69
C ALA A 49 20.54 -7.87 -6.50
N ARG A 50 21.29 -7.35 -5.52
CA ARG A 50 21.59 -8.08 -4.26
C ARG A 50 20.34 -8.43 -3.48
N LYS A 51 19.44 -7.46 -3.33
CA LYS A 51 18.16 -7.67 -2.66
C LYS A 51 17.33 -8.73 -3.39
N ARG A 52 17.21 -8.61 -4.71
CA ARG A 52 16.43 -9.54 -5.53
C ARG A 52 16.99 -10.96 -5.49
N MET A 53 18.31 -11.13 -5.47
CA MET A 53 18.93 -12.45 -5.27
C MET A 53 18.59 -13.06 -3.91
N ALA A 54 18.57 -12.26 -2.84
CA ALA A 54 18.16 -12.74 -1.52
C ALA A 54 16.70 -13.22 -1.51
N GLU A 55 15.80 -12.45 -2.13
CA GLU A 55 14.39 -12.85 -2.29
C GLU A 55 14.23 -14.15 -3.08
N LEU A 56 14.96 -14.30 -4.20
CA LEU A 56 14.92 -15.49 -5.04
C LEU A 56 15.48 -16.72 -4.33
N ARG A 57 16.60 -16.59 -3.60
CA ARG A 57 17.17 -17.69 -2.81
C ARG A 57 16.17 -18.23 -1.80
N GLU A 58 15.45 -17.33 -1.13
CA GLU A 58 14.43 -17.75 -0.17
C GLU A 58 13.21 -18.38 -0.85
N GLU A 59 12.74 -17.82 -1.97
CA GLU A 59 11.63 -18.40 -2.75
C GLU A 59 11.96 -19.84 -3.18
N ILE A 60 13.19 -20.10 -3.63
CA ILE A 60 13.67 -21.44 -4.01
C ILE A 60 13.66 -22.37 -2.79
N GLU A 61 14.11 -21.89 -1.62
CA GLU A 61 14.12 -22.67 -0.38
C GLU A 61 12.69 -23.01 0.10
N GLU A 62 11.76 -22.07 0.03
CA GLU A 62 10.35 -22.32 0.35
C GLU A 62 9.71 -23.35 -0.61
N ARG A 63 10.02 -23.26 -1.92
CA ARG A 63 9.54 -24.23 -2.91
C ARG A 63 10.07 -25.64 -2.63
N LYS A 64 11.35 -25.76 -2.23
CA LYS A 64 11.94 -27.04 -1.81
C LYS A 64 11.27 -27.61 -0.55
N ARG A 65 10.92 -26.75 0.43
CA ARG A 65 10.20 -27.15 1.65
C ARG A 65 8.77 -27.60 1.37
N LYS A 66 8.09 -27.03 0.38
CA LYS A 66 6.72 -27.40 -0.05
C LYS A 66 6.62 -28.72 -0.83
N GLY A 67 7.75 -29.37 -1.16
CA GLY A 67 7.76 -30.72 -1.74
C GLY A 67 7.39 -31.84 -0.75
N GLY A 68 7.32 -31.54 0.56
CA GLY A 68 6.73 -32.41 1.57
C GLY A 68 5.28 -32.04 1.83
N SER A 69 4.41 -33.02 1.97
CA SER A 69 2.93 -32.93 2.10
C SER A 69 2.44 -32.14 3.32
N GLY A 70 2.61 -30.81 3.30
CA GLY A 70 2.02 -29.87 4.25
C GLY A 70 1.07 -28.93 3.52
N GLY A 71 -0.22 -28.95 3.89
CA GLY A 71 -1.26 -28.10 3.32
C GLY A 71 -0.83 -26.63 3.22
N THR A 72 -1.03 -26.04 2.05
CA THR A 72 -0.66 -24.66 1.77
C THR A 72 -1.69 -23.73 2.42
N TYR A 73 -1.50 -23.36 3.68
CA TYR A 73 -2.23 -22.24 4.26
C TYR A 73 -1.79 -20.95 3.54
N SER A 74 -2.72 -20.28 2.87
CA SER A 74 -2.44 -19.06 2.10
C SER A 74 -2.26 -17.88 3.04
N PHE A 75 -1.15 -17.14 2.90
CA PHE A 75 -0.93 -15.83 3.55
C PHE A 75 -1.83 -14.72 2.96
N PHE A 76 -2.72 -15.08 2.02
CA PHE A 76 -3.66 -14.18 1.38
C PHE A 76 -4.87 -13.99 2.30
N VAL A 77 -5.17 -12.73 2.59
CA VAL A 77 -6.34 -12.33 3.38
C VAL A 77 -7.28 -11.57 2.45
N GLU A 78 -8.47 -12.13 2.21
CA GLU A 78 -9.51 -11.47 1.42
C GLU A 78 -9.94 -10.16 2.10
N LYS A 79 -10.14 -9.13 1.27
CA LYS A 79 -10.56 -7.81 1.77
C LYS A 79 -12.01 -7.86 2.20
N GLU A 80 -12.26 -7.41 3.43
CA GLU A 80 -13.61 -7.28 3.97
C GLU A 80 -13.82 -5.89 4.57
N GLY A 81 -15.10 -5.52 4.73
CA GLY A 81 -15.50 -4.24 5.30
C GLY A 81 -15.19 -3.04 4.41
N ALA A 82 -15.05 -1.88 5.04
CA ALA A 82 -14.80 -0.59 4.40
C ALA A 82 -13.39 -0.46 3.80
N ALA A 83 -12.41 -1.08 4.46
CA ALA A 83 -11.02 -1.10 4.04
C ALA A 83 -10.23 -2.14 4.86
N GLN A 84 -9.21 -2.72 4.26
CA GLN A 84 -8.22 -3.56 4.93
C GLN A 84 -7.01 -2.71 5.35
N VAL A 85 -6.67 -2.72 6.64
CA VAL A 85 -5.56 -1.94 7.22
C VAL A 85 -4.60 -2.87 7.95
N VAL A 86 -3.32 -2.81 7.58
CA VAL A 86 -2.30 -3.73 8.13
C VAL A 86 -1.55 -3.07 9.29
N LEU A 87 -1.45 -3.76 10.44
CA LEU A 87 -0.63 -3.32 11.57
C LEU A 87 0.81 -3.76 11.36
N VAL A 88 1.73 -2.81 11.42
CA VAL A 88 3.16 -2.97 11.17
C VAL A 88 3.94 -2.45 12.38
N GLY A 89 4.94 -3.19 12.85
CA GLY A 89 5.75 -2.77 13.99
C GLY A 89 6.59 -3.91 14.54
N TYR A 90 7.54 -3.60 15.41
CA TYR A 90 8.43 -4.63 15.99
C TYR A 90 7.69 -5.57 16.94
N THR A 91 8.34 -6.69 17.27
CA THR A 91 7.85 -7.63 18.28
C THR A 91 7.71 -6.94 19.62
N LYS A 92 6.61 -7.21 20.35
CA LYS A 92 6.27 -6.60 21.65
C LYS A 92 5.89 -5.10 21.65
N SER A 93 5.75 -4.45 20.50
CA SER A 93 5.14 -3.10 20.40
C SER A 93 3.66 -3.06 20.81
N GLY A 94 3.01 -4.23 20.89
CA GLY A 94 1.62 -4.38 21.33
C GLY A 94 0.60 -4.40 20.20
N LYS A 95 1.02 -4.73 18.97
CA LYS A 95 0.12 -4.94 17.82
C LYS A 95 -1.07 -5.86 18.14
N SER A 96 -0.82 -7.05 18.68
CA SER A 96 -1.87 -8.01 19.04
C SER A 96 -2.80 -7.49 20.14
N SER A 97 -2.25 -6.75 21.10
CA SER A 97 -3.03 -6.09 22.15
C SER A 97 -3.94 -5.01 21.57
N ILE A 98 -3.43 -4.18 20.65
CA ILE A 98 -4.22 -3.16 19.93
C ILE A 98 -5.32 -3.82 19.12
N LEU A 99 -4.99 -4.85 18.31
CA LEU A 99 -5.95 -5.59 17.51
C LEU A 99 -7.09 -6.12 18.40
N LYS A 100 -6.75 -6.78 19.52
CA LYS A 100 -7.74 -7.31 20.46
C LYS A 100 -8.53 -6.23 21.20
N SER A 101 -7.92 -5.08 21.51
CA SER A 101 -8.63 -3.97 22.17
C SER A 101 -9.59 -3.24 21.25
N LEU A 102 -9.29 -3.21 19.95
CA LEU A 102 -10.09 -2.51 18.93
C LEU A 102 -11.15 -3.40 18.28
N THR A 103 -10.96 -4.70 18.32
CA THR A 103 -11.84 -5.65 17.65
C THR A 103 -12.53 -6.49 18.72
N ASN A 104 -13.80 -6.83 18.53
CA ASN A 104 -14.51 -7.78 19.42
C ASN A 104 -13.96 -9.22 19.28
N ALA A 105 -12.76 -9.40 18.72
CA ALA A 105 -12.17 -10.69 18.48
C ALA A 105 -11.62 -11.27 19.79
N ASN A 106 -12.09 -12.47 20.13
CA ASN A 106 -11.42 -13.37 21.08
C ASN A 106 -10.11 -13.87 20.45
N VAL A 107 -9.11 -12.99 20.35
CA VAL A 107 -7.76 -13.38 19.95
C VAL A 107 -7.13 -14.09 21.15
N GLU A 108 -6.95 -15.40 21.05
CA GLU A 108 -6.08 -16.17 21.93
C GLU A 108 -4.65 -15.69 21.69
N ILE A 109 -4.06 -15.01 22.68
CA ILE A 109 -2.66 -14.61 22.63
C ILE A 109 -1.85 -15.88 22.88
N SER A 110 -1.20 -16.41 21.85
CA SER A 110 -0.14 -17.39 22.04
C SER A 110 1.05 -16.67 22.66
N GLU A 111 1.35 -16.93 23.94
CA GLU A 111 2.50 -16.37 24.67
C GLU A 111 3.86 -16.94 24.22
N ILE A 112 3.94 -17.48 23.00
CA ILE A 112 5.18 -18.01 22.47
C ILE A 112 5.83 -16.89 21.64
N PRO A 113 7.05 -16.42 21.99
CA PRO A 113 7.77 -15.53 21.10
C PRO A 113 7.93 -16.25 19.75
N TYR A 114 7.61 -15.56 18.65
CA TYR A 114 7.72 -16.04 17.26
C TYR A 114 6.57 -16.90 16.66
N THR A 115 5.33 -16.88 17.19
CA THR A 115 4.27 -17.81 16.71
C THR A 115 3.15 -17.29 15.81
N THR A 116 3.12 -16.05 15.32
CA THR A 116 2.18 -15.70 14.23
C THR A 116 2.76 -16.11 12.87
N LYS A 117 2.75 -17.42 12.57
CA LYS A 117 3.05 -17.95 11.22
C LYS A 117 2.08 -17.42 10.15
N TYR A 118 0.98 -16.81 10.56
CA TYR A 118 -0.10 -16.31 9.71
C TYR A 118 -0.62 -14.97 10.21
N PRO A 119 -1.15 -14.11 9.32
CA PRO A 119 -1.80 -12.87 9.71
C PRO A 119 -3.04 -13.13 10.57
N VAL A 120 -3.24 -12.30 11.61
CA VAL A 120 -4.44 -12.34 12.45
C VAL A 120 -5.36 -11.22 12.01
N VAL A 121 -6.64 -11.53 11.82
CA VAL A 121 -7.64 -10.57 11.34
C VAL A 121 -8.62 -10.22 12.47
N GLY A 122 -9.01 -8.96 12.55
CA GLY A 122 -10.10 -8.52 13.41
C GLY A 122 -10.86 -7.34 12.81
N MET A 123 -12.15 -7.23 13.12
CA MET A 123 -13.03 -6.18 12.60
C MET A 123 -13.18 -5.06 13.63
N LEU A 124 -12.74 -3.85 13.27
CA LEU A 124 -12.93 -2.63 14.05
C LEU A 124 -14.25 -1.97 13.62
N PRO A 125 -15.30 -1.96 14.47
CA PRO A 125 -16.51 -1.21 14.19
C PRO A 125 -16.22 0.30 14.25
N TYR A 126 -16.74 1.04 13.28
CA TYR A 126 -16.72 2.50 13.27
C TYR A 126 -18.03 3.00 12.68
N GLU A 127 -18.84 3.68 13.50
CA GLU A 127 -20.20 4.06 13.16
C GLU A 127 -21.00 2.85 12.61
N ASP A 128 -21.41 2.89 11.34
CA ASP A 128 -22.19 1.88 10.64
C ASP A 128 -21.35 1.04 9.64
N ILE A 129 -20.03 1.17 9.68
CA ILE A 129 -19.07 0.41 8.87
C ILE A 129 -18.07 -0.34 9.75
N GLN A 130 -17.25 -1.19 9.13
CA GLN A 130 -16.19 -1.92 9.80
C GLN A 130 -14.89 -1.84 9.02
N PHE A 131 -13.77 -1.58 9.71
CA PHE A 131 -12.43 -1.70 9.14
C PHE A 131 -11.86 -3.09 9.44
N GLN A 132 -11.33 -3.76 8.43
CA GLN A 132 -10.63 -5.04 8.61
C GLN A 132 -9.18 -4.74 9.00
N LEU A 133 -8.86 -4.95 10.28
CA LEU A 133 -7.50 -4.84 10.78
C LEU A 133 -6.79 -6.18 10.61
N VAL A 134 -5.60 -6.14 10.02
CA VAL A 134 -4.78 -7.34 9.82
C VAL A 134 -3.45 -7.13 10.53
N GLU A 135 -3.20 -7.91 11.58
CA GLU A 135 -1.88 -7.95 12.19
C GLU A 135 -0.92 -8.70 11.28
N ALA A 136 0.03 -7.97 10.70
CA ALA A 136 1.15 -8.60 10.05
C ALA A 136 2.07 -9.21 11.12
N PRO A 137 2.63 -10.40 10.86
CA PRO A 137 3.71 -10.91 11.68
C PRO A 137 4.85 -9.89 11.77
N SER A 138 5.51 -9.80 12.92
CA SER A 138 6.52 -8.75 13.19
C SER A 138 7.60 -8.72 12.12
N ILE A 139 7.98 -7.51 11.70
CA ILE A 139 9.16 -7.29 10.85
C ILE A 139 10.40 -7.67 11.67
N ILE A 140 11.21 -8.57 11.14
CA ILE A 140 12.50 -8.95 11.72
C ILE A 140 13.60 -8.34 10.85
N PRO A 141 14.54 -7.56 11.43
CA PRO A 141 15.73 -7.15 10.71
C PRO A 141 16.43 -8.39 10.13
N HIS A 142 16.63 -8.42 8.82
CA HIS A 142 17.27 -9.51 8.06
C HIS A 142 16.43 -10.80 7.81
N GLY A 143 15.11 -10.79 8.07
CA GLY A 143 14.20 -11.94 7.84
C GLY A 143 13.66 -12.12 6.41
N GLY A 144 14.55 -12.14 5.41
CA GLY A 144 14.32 -12.38 3.97
C GLY A 144 12.87 -12.39 3.44
N GLY A 145 12.25 -13.56 3.33
CA GLY A 145 10.98 -13.83 2.64
C GLY A 145 9.79 -14.04 3.56
N TRP A 146 10.01 -14.13 4.87
CA TRP A 146 9.01 -13.71 5.85
C TRP A 146 8.63 -12.24 5.62
N ASN A 147 9.63 -11.38 5.44
CA ASN A 147 9.44 -9.98 5.11
C ASN A 147 8.75 -9.81 3.74
N ASN A 148 9.01 -10.65 2.74
CA ASN A 148 8.30 -10.59 1.45
C ASN A 148 6.79 -10.87 1.58
N LYS A 149 6.39 -11.83 2.40
CA LYS A 149 4.96 -12.12 2.65
C LYS A 149 4.26 -10.95 3.34
N VAL A 150 4.90 -10.37 4.35
CA VAL A 150 4.43 -9.15 5.03
C VAL A 150 4.31 -7.99 4.06
N ILE A 151 5.31 -7.77 3.20
CA ILE A 151 5.26 -6.72 2.17
C ILE A 151 4.16 -7.00 1.14
N GLY A 152 3.95 -8.25 0.73
CA GLY A 152 2.83 -8.62 -0.15
C GLY A 152 1.48 -8.26 0.46
N LEU A 153 1.28 -8.54 1.75
CA LEU A 153 0.08 -8.16 2.49
C LEU A 153 -0.08 -6.64 2.56
N ILE A 154 0.98 -5.91 2.90
CA ILE A 154 0.99 -4.44 2.95
C ILE A 154 0.67 -3.84 1.59
N LYS A 155 1.27 -4.34 0.50
CA LYS A 155 1.03 -3.82 -0.86
C LYS A 155 -0.41 -4.03 -1.31
N ASN A 156 -1.07 -5.09 -0.86
CA ASN A 156 -2.45 -5.38 -1.20
C ASN A 156 -3.48 -4.67 -0.30
N SER A 157 -3.10 -4.21 0.91
CA SER A 157 -4.01 -3.51 1.83
C SER A 157 -4.43 -2.12 1.32
N ASP A 158 -5.42 -1.50 1.95
CA ASP A 158 -5.87 -0.14 1.61
C ASP A 158 -5.13 0.95 2.41
N GLY A 159 -4.54 0.58 3.55
CA GLY A 159 -3.70 1.44 4.38
C GLY A 159 -2.86 0.64 5.37
N ILE A 160 -2.06 1.33 6.16
CA ILE A 160 -1.24 0.73 7.22
C ILE A 160 -1.34 1.51 8.53
N ILE A 161 -1.14 0.80 9.63
CA ILE A 161 -0.92 1.37 10.96
C ILE A 161 0.49 0.99 11.39
N ILE A 162 1.36 1.97 11.63
CA ILE A 162 2.67 1.75 12.25
C ILE A 162 2.50 1.82 13.76
N VAL A 163 2.86 0.75 14.47
CA VAL A 163 2.80 0.66 15.93
C VAL A 163 4.21 0.78 16.49
N LEU A 164 4.42 1.83 17.28
CA LEU A 164 5.65 2.13 18.01
C LEU A 164 5.47 1.82 19.50
N ASP A 165 6.56 1.51 20.19
CA ASP A 165 6.57 1.25 21.63
C ASP A 165 7.08 2.48 22.38
N ALA A 166 6.22 3.09 23.22
CA ALA A 166 6.58 4.28 24.00
C ALA A 166 7.71 4.07 25.03
N SER A 167 8.10 2.82 25.30
CA SER A 167 9.26 2.50 26.14
C SER A 167 10.59 2.48 25.37
N LYS A 168 10.57 2.76 24.06
CA LYS A 168 11.70 2.72 23.14
C LYS A 168 11.95 4.10 22.52
N ASN A 169 13.05 4.22 21.77
CA ASN A 169 13.32 5.42 20.98
C ASN A 169 12.37 5.48 19.77
N LEU A 170 11.36 6.34 19.88
CA LEU A 170 10.29 6.46 18.88
C LEU A 170 10.78 6.89 17.51
N ILE A 171 11.69 7.86 17.44
CA ILE A 171 12.22 8.41 16.19
C ILE A 171 13.05 7.35 15.46
N GLU A 172 13.92 6.66 16.19
CA GLU A 172 14.73 5.58 15.63
C GLU A 172 13.86 4.41 15.14
N GLU A 173 12.88 3.98 15.94
CA GLU A 173 11.94 2.92 15.57
C GLU A 173 11.15 3.28 14.30
N PHE A 174 10.58 4.48 14.26
CA PHE A 174 9.86 4.99 13.10
C PHE A 174 10.74 5.04 11.85
N ASN A 175 11.96 5.56 11.96
CA ASN A 175 12.89 5.66 10.83
C ASN A 175 13.24 4.28 10.27
N ASN A 176 13.51 3.31 11.14
CA ASN A 176 13.84 1.96 10.71
C ASN A 176 12.67 1.29 9.98
N ILE A 177 11.44 1.41 10.50
CA ILE A 177 10.24 0.86 9.84
C ILE A 177 9.99 1.58 8.51
N SER A 178 10.07 2.90 8.49
CA SER A 178 9.85 3.73 7.29
C SER A 178 10.87 3.41 6.20
N MET A 179 12.14 3.26 6.56
CA MET A 179 13.20 2.87 5.64
C MET A 179 13.00 1.44 5.12
N PHE A 180 12.62 0.51 5.98
CA PHE A 180 12.27 -0.86 5.57
C PHE A 180 11.12 -0.88 4.55
N LEU A 181 10.04 -0.14 4.79
CA LEU A 181 8.90 -0.04 3.87
C LEU A 181 9.32 0.57 2.53
N LYS A 182 10.06 1.68 2.58
CA LYS A 182 10.57 2.39 1.40
C LYS A 182 11.47 1.51 0.56
N ASP A 183 12.38 0.77 1.20
CA ASP A 183 13.28 -0.17 0.54
C ASP A 183 12.52 -1.29 -0.19
N HIS A 184 11.26 -1.55 0.16
CA HIS A 184 10.39 -2.54 -0.49
C HIS A 184 9.33 -1.92 -1.41
N GLY A 185 9.47 -0.64 -1.74
CA GLY A 185 8.58 0.09 -2.66
C GLY A 185 7.24 0.49 -2.02
N VAL A 186 7.14 0.50 -0.69
CA VAL A 186 5.96 0.99 0.04
C VAL A 186 6.28 2.37 0.61
N TYR A 187 5.55 3.37 0.13
CA TYR A 187 5.72 4.75 0.55
C TYR A 187 4.60 5.15 1.51
N ILE A 188 4.97 5.71 2.66
CA ILE A 188 4.03 6.21 3.67
C ILE A 188 3.69 7.69 3.50
N GLU A 189 4.50 8.38 2.69
CA GLU A 189 4.27 9.74 2.22
C GLU A 189 3.90 9.71 0.75
N ARG A 190 3.01 10.61 0.32
CA ARG A 190 2.72 10.73 -1.11
C ARG A 190 4.00 11.16 -1.82
N PRO A 191 4.53 10.36 -2.76
CA PRO A 191 5.73 10.76 -3.47
C PRO A 191 5.42 12.04 -4.26
N ARG A 192 6.38 12.99 -4.27
CA ARG A 192 6.24 14.26 -5.02
C ARG A 192 6.02 14.02 -6.51
N GLY A 193 6.46 12.87 -7.01
CA GLY A 193 6.09 12.32 -8.29
C GLY A 193 6.47 10.85 -8.41
N TYR A 194 5.93 10.18 -9.42
CA TYR A 194 6.26 8.79 -9.75
C TYR A 194 6.11 8.55 -11.26
N ALA A 195 6.82 7.54 -11.76
CA ALA A 195 6.71 7.11 -13.15
C ALA A 195 5.98 5.76 -13.24
N VAL A 196 5.12 5.61 -14.24
CA VAL A 196 4.52 4.32 -14.62
C VAL A 196 5.04 3.96 -15.99
N ILE A 197 5.66 2.78 -16.11
CA ILE A 197 6.28 2.31 -17.36
C ILE A 197 5.46 1.14 -17.90
N GLU A 198 4.67 1.41 -18.94
CA GLU A 198 3.85 0.42 -19.63
C GLU A 198 4.60 -0.06 -20.88
N ARG A 199 5.11 -1.29 -20.87
CA ARG A 199 5.85 -1.84 -22.00
C ARG A 199 4.92 -2.17 -23.15
N GLY A 200 5.30 -1.77 -24.36
CA GLY A 200 4.57 -2.04 -25.59
C GLY A 200 5.33 -2.99 -26.53
N TYR A 201 4.66 -3.44 -27.59
CA TYR A 201 5.28 -4.29 -28.61
C TYR A 201 5.92 -3.49 -29.75
N SER A 202 5.43 -2.28 -30.03
CA SER A 202 5.92 -1.40 -31.10
C SER A 202 5.62 0.07 -30.79
N GLY A 203 6.21 1.00 -31.56
CA GLY A 203 5.88 2.42 -31.48
C GLY A 203 6.88 3.31 -30.72
N GLY A 204 8.03 2.76 -30.32
CA GLY A 204 9.10 3.48 -29.64
C GLY A 204 8.79 3.80 -28.18
N ILE A 205 9.67 4.58 -27.55
CA ILE A 205 9.44 5.13 -26.22
C ILE A 205 8.64 6.42 -26.35
N ARG A 206 7.48 6.48 -25.69
CA ARG A 206 6.63 7.68 -25.61
C ARG A 206 6.57 8.15 -24.16
N ILE A 207 6.81 9.42 -23.92
CA ILE A 207 6.75 10.01 -22.58
C ILE A 207 5.49 10.88 -22.52
N VAL A 208 4.65 10.64 -21.50
CA VAL A 208 3.44 11.42 -21.24
C VAL A 208 3.59 12.04 -19.86
N SER A 209 3.72 13.36 -19.78
CA SER A 209 3.94 14.05 -18.50
C SER A 209 2.67 14.74 -17.99
N TYR A 210 2.29 14.39 -16.77
CA TYR A 210 1.30 15.06 -15.93
C TYR A 210 1.99 15.81 -14.77
N GLY A 211 3.22 16.27 -14.99
CA GLY A 211 4.05 16.93 -13.98
C GLY A 211 5.37 17.44 -14.54
N VAL A 212 6.39 17.53 -13.67
CA VAL A 212 7.72 18.07 -14.00
C VAL A 212 8.72 16.93 -14.10
N LEU A 213 9.30 16.76 -15.28
CA LEU A 213 10.43 15.85 -15.50
C LEU A 213 11.74 16.64 -15.28
N LYS A 214 12.51 16.28 -14.24
CA LYS A 214 13.78 16.95 -13.89
C LYS A 214 14.98 16.45 -14.71
N CYS A 215 14.73 15.71 -15.79
CA CYS A 215 15.73 15.27 -16.75
C CYS A 215 15.20 15.46 -18.19
N THR A 216 16.04 15.26 -19.19
CA THR A 216 15.58 15.39 -20.59
C THR A 216 14.90 14.10 -21.06
N GLU A 217 13.98 14.20 -22.01
CA GLU A 217 13.39 13.01 -22.65
C GLU A 217 14.46 12.07 -23.23
N ASN A 218 15.54 12.63 -23.77
CA ASN A 218 16.68 11.87 -24.25
C ASN A 218 17.39 11.07 -23.15
N ASP A 219 17.47 11.59 -21.93
CA ASP A 219 18.04 10.86 -20.80
C ASP A 219 17.17 9.65 -20.44
N VAL A 220 15.84 9.83 -20.43
CA VAL A 220 14.87 8.75 -20.22
C VAL A 220 14.98 7.68 -21.31
N ILE A 221 15.04 8.09 -22.58
CA ILE A 221 15.21 7.18 -23.72
C ILE A 221 16.52 6.40 -23.60
N LYS A 222 17.63 7.07 -23.29
CA LYS A 222 18.94 6.42 -23.10
C LYS A 222 18.91 5.43 -21.94
N LEU A 223 18.30 5.80 -20.82
CA LEU A 223 18.11 4.93 -19.67
C LEU A 223 17.33 3.67 -20.06
N LEU A 224 16.14 3.81 -20.66
CA LEU A 224 15.31 2.66 -21.06
C LEU A 224 16.01 1.77 -22.10
N ASN A 225 16.68 2.37 -23.09
CA ASN A 225 17.46 1.63 -24.08
C ASN A 225 18.63 0.87 -23.44
N SER A 226 19.25 1.41 -22.39
CA SER A 226 20.30 0.71 -21.63
C SER A 226 19.79 -0.58 -20.99
N TYR A 227 18.49 -0.60 -20.62
CA TYR A 227 17.76 -1.76 -20.12
C TYR A 227 17.07 -2.58 -21.23
N ARG A 228 17.38 -2.31 -22.50
CA ARG A 228 16.78 -2.93 -23.70
C ARG A 228 15.27 -2.77 -23.81
N ILE A 229 14.73 -1.70 -23.25
CA ILE A 229 13.32 -1.33 -23.37
C ILE A 229 13.21 -0.31 -24.50
N TYR A 230 12.84 -0.78 -25.69
CA TYR A 230 12.75 0.06 -26.89
C TYR A 230 11.33 0.57 -27.17
N ASN A 231 10.32 -0.08 -26.58
CA ASN A 231 8.91 0.23 -26.80
C ASN A 231 8.20 0.33 -25.44
N ALA A 232 7.82 1.53 -25.03
CA ALA A 232 7.13 1.76 -23.76
C ALA A 232 6.40 3.11 -23.74
N ILE A 233 5.34 3.20 -22.96
CA ILE A 233 4.72 4.46 -22.55
C ILE A 233 5.18 4.75 -21.13
N VAL A 234 5.89 5.86 -20.95
CA VAL A 234 6.35 6.36 -19.64
C VAL A 234 5.40 7.47 -19.22
N LYS A 235 4.53 7.20 -18.25
CA LYS A 235 3.62 8.19 -17.68
C LYS A 235 4.29 8.80 -16.45
N ILE A 236 4.52 10.11 -16.46
CA ILE A 236 5.12 10.86 -15.36
C ILE A 236 4.01 11.59 -14.62
N TYR A 237 3.96 11.44 -13.30
CA TYR A 237 3.03 12.17 -12.44
C TYR A 237 3.83 12.95 -11.42
N GLY A 238 3.57 14.25 -11.25
CA GLY A 238 4.29 15.09 -10.28
C GLY A 238 5.75 15.36 -10.66
N GLU A 239 6.60 15.62 -9.67
CA GLU A 239 8.04 15.87 -9.88
C GLU A 239 8.82 14.55 -9.88
N VAL A 240 9.46 14.23 -11.02
CA VAL A 240 10.19 12.97 -11.22
C VAL A 240 11.58 13.26 -11.79
N ASP A 241 12.62 12.66 -11.20
CA ASP A 241 13.98 12.67 -11.76
C ASP A 241 14.34 11.36 -12.48
N ILE A 242 15.57 11.28 -13.00
CA ILE A 242 16.02 10.10 -13.74
C ILE A 242 16.15 8.85 -12.84
N ASP A 243 16.44 9.03 -11.56
CA ASP A 243 16.61 7.94 -10.59
C ASP A 243 15.25 7.37 -10.17
N ASP A 244 14.21 8.21 -10.12
CA ASP A 244 12.82 7.79 -9.91
C ASP A 244 12.29 6.93 -11.08
N ILE A 245 12.65 7.30 -12.32
CA ILE A 245 12.32 6.50 -13.51
C ILE A 245 13.06 5.17 -13.50
N GLU A 246 14.36 5.19 -13.18
CA GLU A 246 15.14 3.96 -13.05
C GLU A 246 14.53 3.03 -11.98
N ARG A 247 14.17 3.56 -10.81
CA ARG A 247 13.49 2.79 -9.75
C ARG A 247 12.17 2.18 -10.22
N SER A 248 11.39 2.92 -11.00
CA SER A 248 10.09 2.48 -11.53
C SER A 248 10.19 1.30 -12.53
N LEU A 249 11.38 0.99 -13.04
CA LEU A 249 11.62 -0.23 -13.84
C LEU A 249 11.63 -1.50 -13.01
N PHE A 250 12.01 -1.37 -11.74
CA PHE A 250 12.32 -2.50 -10.85
C PHE A 250 11.28 -2.68 -9.75
N GLU A 251 10.66 -1.59 -9.32
CA GLU A 251 9.81 -1.56 -8.14
C GLU A 251 8.43 -0.99 -8.49
N SER A 252 7.38 -1.73 -8.11
CA SER A 252 6.04 -1.16 -8.02
C SER A 252 6.02 -0.18 -6.84
N ILE A 253 6.15 1.12 -7.11
CA ILE A 253 5.99 2.15 -6.09
C ILE A 253 4.50 2.21 -5.73
N ILE A 254 4.18 1.91 -4.47
CA ILE A 254 2.82 1.97 -3.96
C ILE A 254 2.80 2.87 -2.73
N TYR A 255 1.98 3.91 -2.78
CA TYR A 255 1.66 4.74 -1.62
C TYR A 255 0.59 4.07 -0.76
N LYS A 256 0.75 4.13 0.57
CA LYS A 256 -0.25 3.69 1.54
C LYS A 256 -0.60 4.82 2.52
N PRO A 257 -1.89 5.19 2.65
CA PRO A 257 -2.35 5.97 3.79
C PRO A 257 -1.87 5.33 5.08
N THR A 258 -1.24 6.13 5.94
CA THR A 258 -0.52 5.65 7.12
C THR A 258 -1.01 6.38 8.37
N LEU A 259 -1.26 5.62 9.43
CA LEU A 259 -1.50 6.12 10.79
C LEU A 259 -0.38 5.61 11.69
N VAL A 260 0.16 6.46 12.56
CA VAL A 260 1.17 6.04 13.55
C VAL A 260 0.51 5.98 14.93
N LEU A 261 0.63 4.83 15.59
CA LEU A 261 0.21 4.64 16.97
C LEU A 261 1.43 4.48 17.86
N VAL A 262 1.54 5.32 18.88
CA VAL A 262 2.54 5.19 19.94
C VAL A 262 1.87 4.48 21.11
N ASN A 263 2.12 3.19 21.27
CA ASN A 263 1.47 2.36 22.29
C ASN A 263 2.21 2.40 23.63
N LYS A 264 1.52 2.03 24.71
CA LYS A 264 2.02 2.01 26.09
C LYS A 264 2.32 3.40 26.65
N ILE A 265 1.54 4.40 26.28
CA ILE A 265 1.71 5.77 26.80
C ILE A 265 1.53 5.87 28.33
N ASP A 266 0.89 4.88 28.94
CA ASP A 266 0.80 4.72 30.40
C ASP A 266 2.18 4.54 31.08
N LEU A 267 3.19 4.11 30.33
CA LEU A 267 4.57 3.97 30.81
C LEU A 267 5.43 5.21 30.54
N MET A 268 4.92 6.20 29.78
CA MET A 268 5.68 7.41 29.49
C MET A 268 5.76 8.31 30.72
N LYS A 269 6.97 8.77 31.04
CA LYS A 269 7.20 9.73 32.13
C LYS A 269 6.76 11.15 31.74
N SER A 270 6.88 11.50 30.46
CA SER A 270 6.54 12.81 29.89
C SER A 270 5.95 12.62 28.50
N ARG A 271 5.03 13.52 28.10
CA ARG A 271 4.50 13.57 26.73
C ARG A 271 5.38 14.36 25.77
N GLU A 272 6.55 14.83 26.21
CA GLU A 272 7.49 15.57 25.36
C GLU A 272 8.00 14.73 24.19
N GLU A 273 8.40 13.47 24.43
CA GLU A 273 8.86 12.56 23.37
C GLU A 273 7.78 12.33 22.29
N LEU A 274 6.50 12.25 22.69
CA LEU A 274 5.40 12.13 21.75
C LEU A 274 5.25 13.41 20.90
N LYS A 275 5.40 14.59 21.51
CA LYS A 275 5.35 15.88 20.80
C LYS A 275 6.54 16.03 19.84
N GLU A 276 7.73 15.60 20.25
CA GLU A 276 8.91 15.57 19.39
C GLU A 276 8.69 14.69 18.16
N LEU A 277 8.13 13.48 18.35
CA LEU A 277 7.77 12.60 17.25
C LEU A 277 6.74 13.27 16.31
N MET A 278 5.70 13.90 16.87
CA MET A 278 4.68 14.62 16.08
C MET A 278 5.26 15.77 15.25
N ASN A 279 6.32 16.43 15.75
CA ASN A 279 7.02 17.48 15.02
C ASN A 279 7.99 16.92 13.97
N TYR A 280 8.53 15.73 14.20
CA TYR A 280 9.45 15.05 13.29
C TYR A 280 8.73 14.39 12.10
N ILE A 281 7.59 13.75 12.35
CA ILE A 281 6.79 13.07 11.33
C ILE A 281 6.03 14.11 10.48
N PRO A 282 5.91 13.91 9.15
CA PRO A 282 5.11 14.78 8.28
C PRO A 282 3.68 14.96 8.80
N LYS A 283 3.17 16.19 8.73
CA LYS A 283 1.86 16.56 9.30
C LYS A 283 0.69 15.81 8.68
N GLU A 284 0.86 15.27 7.48
CA GLU A 284 -0.12 14.46 6.77
C GLU A 284 -0.33 13.08 7.40
N ILE A 285 0.65 12.59 8.17
CA ILE A 285 0.60 11.30 8.87
C ILE A 285 0.13 11.55 10.31
N PRO A 286 -1.12 11.21 10.67
CA PRO A 286 -1.57 11.33 12.04
C PRO A 286 -0.75 10.44 12.98
N VAL A 287 -0.46 10.98 14.16
CA VAL A 287 0.21 10.27 15.26
C VAL A 287 -0.71 10.29 16.47
N ILE A 288 -1.00 9.13 17.02
CA ILE A 288 -1.89 8.98 18.18
C ILE A 288 -1.15 8.23 19.29
N GLY A 289 -1.08 8.82 20.48
CA GLY A 289 -0.68 8.11 21.68
C GLY A 289 -1.81 7.22 22.17
N VAL A 290 -1.54 5.93 22.41
CA VAL A 290 -2.53 4.95 22.85
C VAL A 290 -2.02 4.10 24.01
N SER A 291 -2.94 3.64 24.84
CA SER A 291 -2.68 2.59 25.83
C SER A 291 -3.75 1.53 25.75
N THR A 292 -3.36 0.29 25.51
CA THR A 292 -4.27 -0.86 25.57
C THR A 292 -4.68 -1.21 27.01
N VAL A 293 -3.94 -0.70 28.01
CA VAL A 293 -4.22 -0.92 29.44
C VAL A 293 -5.29 0.06 29.93
N THR A 294 -5.08 1.37 29.73
CA THR A 294 -6.01 2.41 30.18
C THR A 294 -7.13 2.67 29.16
N LYS A 295 -7.02 2.11 27.95
CA LYS A 295 -7.86 2.37 26.77
C LYS A 295 -7.78 3.80 26.22
N GLU A 296 -6.82 4.60 26.70
CA GLU A 296 -6.61 5.94 26.19
C GLU A 296 -6.28 5.93 24.68
N GLY A 297 -6.87 6.85 23.92
CA GLY A 297 -6.58 7.10 22.51
C GLY A 297 -7.16 6.06 21.53
N LEU A 298 -7.70 4.94 21.99
CA LEU A 298 -8.21 3.89 21.11
C LEU A 298 -9.49 4.30 20.36
N ASN A 299 -10.33 5.13 20.98
CA ASN A 299 -11.63 5.54 20.44
C ASN A 299 -11.53 6.43 19.18
N ILE A 300 -10.41 7.14 19.00
CA ILE A 300 -10.20 8.04 17.85
C ILE A 300 -9.57 7.34 16.63
N ILE A 301 -9.16 6.07 16.77
CA ILE A 301 -8.50 5.35 15.68
C ILE A 301 -9.45 5.18 14.48
N GLY A 302 -10.71 4.83 14.72
CA GLY A 302 -11.69 4.64 13.65
C GLY A 302 -11.94 5.91 12.83
N SER A 303 -12.07 7.06 13.47
CA SER A 303 -12.29 8.35 12.79
C SER A 303 -11.05 8.79 12.01
N GLU A 304 -9.86 8.56 12.57
CA GLU A 304 -8.60 8.86 11.86
C GLU A 304 -8.39 7.94 10.64
N LEU A 305 -8.72 6.64 10.76
CA LEU A 305 -8.71 5.73 9.61
C LEU A 305 -9.68 6.17 8.52
N PHE A 306 -10.91 6.51 8.89
CA PHE A 306 -11.92 7.03 7.96
C PHE A 306 -11.40 8.24 7.19
N ARG A 307 -10.78 9.19 7.92
CA ARG A 307 -10.18 10.41 7.36
C ARG A 307 -9.04 10.13 6.39
N ILE A 308 -8.03 9.35 6.79
CA ILE A 308 -6.82 9.13 5.95
C ILE A 308 -7.08 8.22 4.75
N LEU A 309 -8.02 7.28 4.88
CA LEU A 309 -8.40 6.40 3.77
C LEU A 309 -9.19 7.15 2.69
N ASN A 310 -9.66 8.36 3.03
CA ASN A 310 -10.38 9.28 2.16
C ASN A 310 -11.57 8.57 1.50
N ILE A 311 -12.40 7.96 2.34
CA ILE A 311 -13.60 7.22 1.94
C ILE A 311 -14.87 8.01 2.28
N VAL A 312 -15.96 7.64 1.63
CA VAL A 312 -17.31 8.18 1.84
C VAL A 312 -18.31 7.02 1.90
N ARG A 313 -19.37 7.19 2.68
CA ARG A 313 -20.48 6.24 2.84
C ARG A 313 -21.67 6.74 2.05
N ILE A 314 -22.18 5.89 1.18
CA ILE A 314 -23.30 6.19 0.31
C ILE A 314 -24.43 5.20 0.58
N TYR A 315 -25.59 5.71 0.96
CA TYR A 315 -26.76 4.89 1.26
C TYR A 315 -27.61 4.72 0.01
N THR A 316 -27.72 3.49 -0.47
CA THR A 316 -28.53 3.23 -1.67
C THR A 316 -30.00 3.18 -1.31
N LYS A 317 -30.86 3.71 -2.18
CA LYS A 317 -32.31 3.68 -2.00
C LYS A 317 -33.00 3.20 -3.29
N PRO A 318 -33.94 2.26 -3.22
CA PRO A 318 -34.78 1.89 -4.37
C PRO A 318 -35.83 2.99 -4.67
N PRO A 319 -36.36 3.07 -5.91
CA PRO A 319 -37.38 4.06 -6.28
C PRO A 319 -38.60 4.07 -5.35
N THR A 320 -38.97 2.91 -4.85
CA THR A 320 -40.00 2.72 -3.82
C THR A 320 -39.39 1.97 -2.64
N GLY A 321 -39.15 2.67 -1.54
CA GLY A 321 -38.63 2.05 -0.32
C GLY A 321 -37.81 3.00 0.54
N LYS A 322 -37.30 2.45 1.64
CA LYS A 322 -36.39 3.14 2.56
C LYS A 322 -34.94 3.00 2.07
N PRO A 323 -34.04 3.93 2.43
CA PRO A 323 -32.61 3.76 2.23
C PRO A 323 -32.12 2.47 2.90
N ALA A 324 -31.11 1.84 2.33
CA ALA A 324 -30.42 0.70 2.93
C ALA A 324 -29.76 1.11 4.26
N GLU A 325 -29.79 0.22 5.24
CA GLU A 325 -29.14 0.46 6.54
C GLU A 325 -27.61 0.41 6.45
N LYS A 326 -27.08 -0.44 5.56
CA LYS A 326 -25.64 -0.55 5.31
C LYS A 326 -25.24 0.34 4.14
N PRO A 327 -24.25 1.24 4.31
CA PRO A 327 -23.77 2.06 3.22
C PRO A 327 -22.86 1.26 2.28
N LEU A 328 -22.75 1.76 1.05
CA LEU A 328 -21.63 1.47 0.17
C LEU A 328 -20.47 2.39 0.52
N VAL A 329 -19.27 1.81 0.65
CA VAL A 329 -18.06 2.58 0.91
C VAL A 329 -17.32 2.81 -0.39
N LEU A 330 -17.10 4.07 -0.74
CA LEU A 330 -16.38 4.49 -1.96
C LEU A 330 -15.24 5.46 -1.60
N LYS A 331 -14.35 5.72 -2.54
CA LYS A 331 -13.34 6.78 -2.38
C LYS A 331 -13.98 8.15 -2.53
N LYS A 332 -13.55 9.13 -1.74
CA LYS A 332 -13.97 10.52 -1.87
C LYS A 332 -13.66 11.04 -3.28
N GLY A 333 -14.62 11.76 -3.87
CA GLY A 333 -14.58 12.14 -5.28
C GLY A 333 -15.28 11.14 -6.20
N ALA A 334 -15.82 10.03 -5.66
CA ALA A 334 -16.67 9.12 -6.41
C ALA A 334 -17.89 9.85 -6.98
N THR A 335 -18.32 9.36 -8.14
CA THR A 335 -19.48 9.88 -8.86
C THR A 335 -20.69 8.99 -8.66
N VAL A 336 -21.87 9.48 -9.06
CA VAL A 336 -23.10 8.67 -9.13
C VAL A 336 -22.91 7.42 -9.99
N LEU A 337 -22.11 7.50 -11.06
CA LEU A 337 -21.80 6.33 -11.89
C LEU A 337 -20.95 5.30 -11.15
N ASP A 338 -20.01 5.74 -10.31
CA ASP A 338 -19.23 4.83 -9.45
C ASP A 338 -20.14 4.12 -8.44
N VAL A 339 -21.12 4.83 -7.87
CA VAL A 339 -22.17 4.25 -7.02
C VAL A 339 -22.96 3.19 -7.79
N ALA A 340 -23.41 3.51 -9.00
CA ALA A 340 -24.17 2.55 -9.83
C ALA A 340 -23.36 1.28 -10.13
N LYS A 341 -22.09 1.45 -10.49
CA LYS A 341 -21.18 0.36 -10.78
C LYS A 341 -20.89 -0.50 -9.55
N ALA A 342 -20.78 0.11 -8.38
CA ALA A 342 -20.56 -0.60 -7.12
C ALA A 342 -21.77 -1.46 -6.70
N ILE A 343 -22.99 -1.08 -7.09
CA ILE A 343 -24.19 -1.87 -6.83
C ILE A 343 -24.28 -3.04 -7.82
N HIS A 344 -24.32 -2.73 -9.12
CA HIS A 344 -24.45 -3.74 -10.16
C HIS A 344 -24.11 -3.19 -11.55
N LYS A 345 -23.49 -4.02 -12.39
CA LYS A 345 -23.09 -3.65 -13.76
C LYS A 345 -24.27 -3.09 -14.59
N ASP A 346 -25.44 -3.69 -14.49
CA ASP A 346 -26.63 -3.27 -15.25
C ASP A 346 -27.11 -1.85 -14.89
N LEU A 347 -26.97 -1.42 -13.63
CA LEU A 347 -27.38 -0.08 -13.20
C LEU A 347 -26.47 0.99 -13.80
N PHE A 348 -25.18 0.67 -13.96
CA PHE A 348 -24.21 1.51 -14.64
C PHE A 348 -24.49 1.59 -16.14
N GLU A 349 -24.68 0.45 -16.82
CA GLU A 349 -24.87 0.42 -18.27
C GLU A 349 -26.20 1.06 -18.71
N LYS A 350 -27.26 0.87 -17.94
CA LYS A 350 -28.60 1.41 -18.24
C LYS A 350 -28.87 2.73 -17.52
N PHE A 351 -27.86 3.39 -16.96
CA PHE A 351 -28.03 4.61 -16.19
C PHE A 351 -28.80 5.70 -16.98
N SER A 352 -29.81 6.30 -16.35
CA SER A 352 -30.55 7.45 -16.89
C SER A 352 -30.27 8.72 -16.09
N TYR A 353 -30.54 8.67 -14.78
CA TYR A 353 -30.27 9.75 -13.83
C TYR A 353 -30.26 9.17 -12.41
N ALA A 354 -29.81 9.95 -11.44
CA ALA A 354 -30.02 9.65 -10.03
C ALA A 354 -30.80 10.76 -9.33
N ARG A 355 -31.42 10.40 -8.20
CA ARG A 355 -31.90 11.35 -7.20
C ARG A 355 -31.02 11.21 -5.97
N VAL A 356 -30.61 12.34 -5.40
CA VAL A 356 -29.72 12.38 -4.24
C VAL A 356 -30.37 13.16 -3.11
N TRP A 357 -30.18 12.69 -1.88
CA TRP A 357 -30.52 13.39 -0.64
C TRP A 357 -29.25 13.45 0.22
N GLY A 358 -28.80 14.65 0.56
CA GLY A 358 -27.59 14.82 1.37
C GLY A 358 -26.92 16.16 1.08
N SER A 359 -25.68 16.31 1.54
CA SER A 359 -24.94 17.58 1.46
C SER A 359 -24.42 17.89 0.05
N SER A 360 -24.31 16.89 -0.84
CA SER A 360 -23.84 17.13 -2.22
C SER A 360 -24.86 17.84 -3.11
N VAL A 361 -26.11 18.01 -2.65
CA VAL A 361 -27.20 18.63 -3.42
C VAL A 361 -27.83 19.82 -2.71
N LYS A 362 -28.47 20.70 -3.48
CA LYS A 362 -29.09 21.93 -2.94
C LYS A 362 -30.42 21.67 -2.26
N PHE A 363 -31.14 20.63 -2.68
CA PHE A 363 -32.41 20.25 -2.10
C PHE A 363 -32.61 18.72 -2.11
N PRO A 364 -33.35 18.16 -1.14
CA PRO A 364 -33.52 16.72 -1.03
C PRO A 364 -34.22 16.12 -2.25
N GLY A 365 -33.68 15.04 -2.81
CA GLY A 365 -34.23 14.35 -3.98
C GLY A 365 -33.91 15.04 -5.31
N GLN A 366 -32.95 15.96 -5.32
CA GLN A 366 -32.50 16.63 -6.54
C GLN A 366 -32.06 15.61 -7.59
N ARG A 367 -32.55 15.78 -8.82
CA ARG A 367 -32.13 14.97 -9.97
C ARG A 367 -30.75 15.42 -10.44
N VAL A 368 -29.83 14.47 -10.55
CA VAL A 368 -28.44 14.70 -10.95
C VAL A 368 -28.03 13.76 -12.09
N GLY A 369 -26.99 14.15 -12.81
CA GLY A 369 -26.34 13.36 -13.85
C GLY A 369 -25.35 12.33 -13.28
N GLY A 370 -24.74 11.55 -14.17
CA GLY A 370 -23.80 10.49 -13.79
C GLY A 370 -22.49 10.99 -13.20
N ASP A 371 -21.99 12.14 -13.68
CA ASP A 371 -20.72 12.74 -13.24
C ASP A 371 -20.84 13.54 -11.93
N HIS A 372 -22.04 13.57 -11.33
CA HIS A 372 -22.26 14.23 -10.05
C HIS A 372 -21.42 13.55 -8.96
N VAL A 373 -20.60 14.32 -8.27
CA VAL A 373 -19.74 13.85 -7.18
C VAL A 373 -20.57 13.72 -5.91
N VAL A 374 -20.54 12.54 -5.29
CA VAL A 374 -21.26 12.25 -4.05
C VAL A 374 -20.42 12.58 -2.82
N GLU A 375 -21.08 12.90 -1.72
CA GLU A 375 -20.48 13.21 -0.41
C GLU A 375 -20.83 12.15 0.65
N ASP A 376 -20.07 12.12 1.75
CA ASP A 376 -20.33 11.19 2.85
C ASP A 376 -21.72 11.45 3.44
N GLY A 377 -22.50 10.38 3.63
CA GLY A 377 -23.87 10.48 4.14
C GLY A 377 -24.94 10.60 3.06
N ASP A 378 -24.56 10.78 1.79
CA ASP A 378 -25.54 10.90 0.71
C ASP A 378 -26.38 9.62 0.56
N ILE A 379 -27.68 9.82 0.34
CA ILE A 379 -28.61 8.78 -0.09
C ILE A 379 -28.78 8.89 -1.60
N VAL A 380 -28.57 7.80 -2.33
CA VAL A 380 -28.61 7.79 -3.80
C VAL A 380 -29.63 6.78 -4.31
N GLU A 381 -30.55 7.25 -5.15
CA GLU A 381 -31.54 6.44 -5.87
C GLU A 381 -31.24 6.47 -7.37
N ILE A 382 -30.85 5.33 -7.93
CA ILE A 382 -30.51 5.20 -9.35
C ILE A 382 -31.75 4.86 -10.16
N ASN A 383 -31.96 5.60 -11.25
CA ASN A 383 -33.03 5.36 -12.20
C ASN A 383 -32.42 4.95 -13.54
N ILE A 384 -32.89 3.83 -14.08
CA ILE A 384 -32.41 3.25 -15.34
C ILE A 384 -33.31 3.64 -16.52
N LYS A 385 -32.75 3.63 -17.73
CA LYS A 385 -33.49 3.72 -18.98
C LYS A 385 -34.33 2.46 -19.15
N LYS A 386 -35.58 2.63 -19.58
CA LYS A 386 -36.46 1.50 -19.91
C LYS A 386 -35.97 0.74 -21.12
#